data_AF-A0AA35TM80-F1
#
_entry.id   AF-A0AA35TM80-F1
#
_cell.length_a   1.000
_cell.length_b   1.000
_cell.length_c   1.000
_cell.angle_alpha   90.00
_cell.angle_beta   90.00
_cell.angle_gamma   90.00
#
_symmetry.space_group_name_H-M   'P 1'
#
loop_
_entity.id
_entity.type
_entity.pdbx_description
1 polymer ?
#
loop_
_entity_poly.entity_id
_entity_poly.type
_entity_poly.pdbx_seq_one_letter_code
_entity_poly.pdbx_strand_id
1 'polypeptide(L)'
;MLVANETVADHLEKHRMPALFRVHEAPDPTKVAEFEAFAASLGFSLGVPAERVTPGHFQRLLRRVHGKPEERPLAFLMLRTMQQARYDPANLGHFGLAAPAYAHFTSPIRRYPDLVVHRALRELRADAPDTERRERWREDLPELARRTSALERRAEEAEREIVQWKKVRFMVQKVGDEFNGNVIGVTAPLGCSWS
;
A
#
# COMPACT_ATOMS: atom_id res chain seq x y z
N MET A 1 -5.36 -11.41 -11.55
CA MET A 1 -4.82 -11.65 -10.20
C MET A 1 -5.67 -11.02 -9.10
N LEU A 2 -6.04 -9.73 -9.20
CA LEU A 2 -6.84 -9.03 -8.18
C LEU A 2 -8.15 -9.75 -7.83
N VAL A 3 -8.94 -10.13 -8.85
CA VAL A 3 -10.19 -10.89 -8.64
C VAL A 3 -9.98 -12.18 -7.84
N ALA A 4 -8.89 -12.91 -8.10
CA ALA A 4 -8.58 -14.13 -7.35
C ALA A 4 -8.22 -13.83 -5.88
N ASN A 5 -7.43 -12.77 -5.65
CA ASN A 5 -7.06 -12.32 -4.31
C ASN A 5 -8.27 -11.85 -3.49
N GLU A 6 -9.19 -11.08 -4.11
CA GLU A 6 -10.44 -10.63 -3.48
C GLU A 6 -11.37 -11.81 -3.21
N THR A 7 -11.56 -12.70 -4.19
CA THR A 7 -12.40 -13.91 -4.03
C THR A 7 -11.90 -14.79 -2.89
N VAL A 8 -10.59 -14.97 -2.77
CA VAL A 8 -9.99 -15.76 -1.69
C VAL A 8 -10.16 -15.06 -0.34
N ALA A 9 -9.95 -13.75 -0.27
CA ALA A 9 -10.16 -12.98 0.95
C ALA A 9 -11.62 -13.08 1.44
N ASP A 10 -12.58 -12.84 0.54
CA ASP A 10 -14.02 -12.98 0.81
C ASP A 10 -14.36 -14.40 1.27
N HIS A 11 -13.78 -15.42 0.63
CA HIS A 11 -14.04 -16.81 0.97
C HIS A 11 -13.53 -17.14 2.39
N LEU A 12 -12.33 -16.69 2.74
CA LEU A 12 -11.77 -16.87 4.09
C LEU A 12 -12.61 -16.15 5.15
N GLU A 13 -13.01 -14.91 4.87
CA GLU A 13 -13.82 -14.11 5.79
C GLU A 13 -15.21 -14.72 6.03
N LYS A 14 -15.90 -15.15 4.97
CA LYS A 14 -17.22 -15.83 5.06
C LYS A 14 -17.17 -17.08 5.94
N HIS A 15 -16.07 -17.83 5.89
CA HIS A 15 -15.89 -19.03 6.71
C HIS A 15 -15.21 -18.76 8.06
N ARG A 16 -14.95 -17.48 8.40
CA ARG A 16 -14.23 -17.05 9.61
C ARG A 16 -12.89 -17.80 9.79
N MET A 17 -12.24 -18.12 8.69
CA MET A 17 -10.96 -18.84 8.69
C MET A 17 -9.84 -17.88 9.08
N PRO A 18 -9.06 -18.18 10.13
CA PRO A 18 -7.88 -17.40 10.48
C PRO A 18 -6.87 -17.37 9.32
N ALA A 19 -6.57 -16.18 8.80
CA ALA A 19 -5.64 -15.98 7.68
C ALA A 19 -4.98 -14.60 7.76
N LEU A 20 -4.02 -14.32 6.86
CA LEU A 20 -3.42 -13.00 6.70
C LEU A 20 -4.12 -12.23 5.58
N PHE A 21 -4.58 -11.03 5.89
CA PHE A 21 -5.09 -10.06 4.92
C PHE A 21 -4.00 -9.07 4.56
N ARG A 22 -4.07 -8.55 3.33
CA ARG A 22 -3.24 -7.43 2.89
C ARG A 22 -4.06 -6.17 3.08
N VAL A 23 -3.78 -5.49 4.18
CA VAL A 23 -4.50 -4.31 4.64
C VAL A 23 -3.83 -3.05 4.11
N HIS A 24 -4.67 -2.08 3.73
CA HIS A 24 -4.25 -0.70 3.51
C HIS A 24 -5.30 0.21 4.16
N GLU A 25 -4.95 0.78 5.30
CA GLU A 25 -5.86 1.60 6.10
C GLU A 25 -6.18 2.93 5.38
N ALA A 26 -7.20 3.63 5.88
CA ALA A 26 -7.51 4.96 5.42
C ALA A 26 -6.33 5.92 5.72
N PRO A 27 -6.13 6.96 4.89
CA PRO A 27 -5.18 8.03 5.16
C PRO A 27 -5.36 8.67 6.54
N ASP A 28 -4.26 9.18 7.11
CA ASP A 28 -4.34 9.98 8.34
C ASP A 28 -5.12 11.29 8.06
N PRO A 29 -6.17 11.63 8.84
CA PRO A 29 -6.96 12.85 8.63
C PRO A 29 -6.11 14.13 8.60
N THR A 30 -5.03 14.20 9.39
CA THR A 30 -4.11 15.34 9.42
C THR A 30 -3.42 15.50 8.06
N LYS A 31 -2.88 14.41 7.50
CA LYS A 31 -2.23 14.42 6.18
C LYS A 31 -3.22 14.76 5.07
N VAL A 32 -4.46 14.30 5.20
CA VAL A 32 -5.53 14.63 4.24
C VAL A 32 -5.89 16.11 4.32
N ALA A 33 -5.98 16.69 5.51
CA ALA A 33 -6.25 18.11 5.69
C ALA A 33 -5.13 18.99 5.11
N GLU A 34 -3.86 18.61 5.31
CA GLU A 34 -2.71 19.28 4.69
C GLU A 34 -2.78 19.22 3.16
N PHE A 35 -3.10 18.04 2.62
CA PHE A 35 -3.29 17.87 1.18
C PHE A 35 -4.46 18.70 0.64
N GLU A 36 -5.59 18.72 1.34
CA GLU A 36 -6.78 19.49 0.96
C GLU A 36 -6.49 20.99 0.95
N ALA A 37 -5.74 21.51 1.94
CA ALA A 37 -5.32 22.91 1.97
C ALA A 37 -4.45 23.27 0.76
N PHE A 38 -3.50 22.41 0.40
CA PHE A 38 -2.68 22.59 -0.79
C PHE A 38 -3.51 22.51 -2.08
N ALA A 39 -4.37 21.51 -2.20
CA ALA A 39 -5.26 21.36 -3.36
C ALA A 39 -6.18 22.57 -3.53
N ALA A 40 -6.70 23.11 -2.43
CA ALA A 40 -7.56 24.30 -2.43
C ALA A 40 -6.84 25.54 -2.95
N SER A 41 -5.56 25.73 -2.63
CA SER A 41 -4.75 26.84 -3.20
C SER A 41 -4.59 26.77 -4.72
N LEU A 42 -4.78 25.59 -5.31
CA LEU A 42 -4.75 25.35 -6.75
C LEU A 42 -6.17 25.27 -7.36
N GLY A 43 -7.21 25.56 -6.58
CA GLY A 43 -8.61 25.51 -7.04
C GLY A 43 -9.22 24.09 -7.09
N PHE A 44 -8.60 23.12 -6.41
CA PHE A 44 -9.08 21.74 -6.33
C PHE A 44 -9.51 21.38 -4.90
N SER A 45 -10.37 20.36 -4.77
CA SER A 45 -10.88 19.91 -3.48
C SER A 45 -11.39 18.47 -3.58
N LEU A 46 -11.22 17.70 -2.51
CA LEU A 46 -11.84 16.39 -2.33
C LEU A 46 -13.35 16.50 -2.06
N GLY A 47 -13.82 17.68 -1.63
CA GLY A 47 -15.22 18.01 -1.42
C GLY A 47 -15.86 17.33 -0.20
N VAL A 48 -15.05 16.79 0.71
CA VAL A 48 -15.50 16.13 1.94
C VAL A 48 -14.53 16.40 3.09
N PRO A 49 -15.00 16.32 4.35
CA PRO A 49 -14.12 16.36 5.52
C PRO A 49 -13.06 15.25 5.47
N ALA A 50 -11.89 15.54 6.04
CA ALA A 50 -10.73 14.67 6.01
C ALA A 50 -11.00 13.27 6.59
N GLU A 51 -11.89 13.16 7.57
CA GLU A 51 -12.27 11.92 8.26
C GLU A 51 -13.20 11.03 7.41
N ARG A 52 -13.82 11.60 6.36
CA ARG A 52 -14.82 10.92 5.52
C ARG A 52 -14.32 10.69 4.09
N VAL A 53 -13.02 10.81 3.86
CA VAL A 53 -12.45 10.53 2.56
C VAL A 53 -12.62 9.06 2.18
N THR A 54 -12.80 8.84 0.89
CA THR A 54 -12.94 7.51 0.31
C THR A 54 -12.04 7.44 -0.91
N PRO A 55 -11.67 6.24 -1.39
CA PRO A 55 -10.85 6.12 -2.59
C PRO A 55 -11.51 6.81 -3.80
N GLY A 56 -12.85 6.81 -3.86
CA GLY A 56 -13.62 7.48 -4.89
C GLY A 56 -13.46 9.01 -4.90
N HIS A 57 -13.21 9.65 -3.75
CA HIS A 57 -12.92 11.08 -3.67
C HIS A 57 -11.61 11.42 -4.38
N PHE A 58 -10.55 10.67 -4.06
CA PHE A 58 -9.24 10.80 -4.69
C PHE A 58 -9.29 10.52 -6.21
N GLN A 59 -9.99 9.47 -6.63
CA GLN A 59 -10.15 9.17 -8.07
C GLN A 59 -10.91 10.25 -8.84
N ARG A 60 -11.90 10.91 -8.23
CA ARG A 60 -12.61 12.03 -8.86
C ARG A 60 -11.71 13.24 -9.00
N LEU A 61 -10.90 13.53 -7.97
CA LEU A 61 -9.92 14.60 -8.03
C LEU A 61 -8.89 14.36 -9.14
N LEU A 62 -8.28 13.17 -9.19
CA LEU A 62 -7.34 12.80 -10.26
C LEU A 62 -7.92 13.02 -11.67
N ARG A 63 -9.18 12.61 -11.89
CA ARG A 63 -9.86 12.83 -13.18
C ARG A 63 -10.04 14.32 -13.53
N ARG A 64 -10.27 15.18 -12.54
CA ARG A 64 -10.41 16.64 -12.75
C ARG A 64 -9.07 17.32 -13.03
N VAL A 65 -7.99 16.80 -12.48
CA VAL A 65 -6.65 17.37 -12.63
C VAL A 65 -5.96 16.84 -13.90
N HIS A 66 -6.39 15.71 -14.43
CA HIS A 66 -5.79 15.08 -15.60
C HIS A 66 -5.60 16.05 -16.79
N GLY A 67 -4.38 16.08 -17.34
CA GLY A 67 -3.98 16.95 -18.45
C GLY A 67 -3.65 18.39 -18.05
N LYS A 68 -3.73 18.74 -16.76
CA LYS A 68 -3.41 20.09 -16.27
C LYS A 68 -1.98 20.17 -15.70
N PRO A 69 -1.37 21.37 -15.65
CA PRO A 69 -0.03 21.55 -15.07
C PRO A 69 0.09 21.05 -13.63
N GLU A 70 -1.00 21.10 -12.86
CA GLU A 70 -1.05 20.71 -11.45
C GLU A 70 -1.16 19.19 -11.23
N GLU A 71 -1.30 18.38 -12.28
CA GLU A 71 -1.50 16.92 -12.19
C GLU A 71 -0.39 16.23 -11.40
N ARG A 72 0.86 16.50 -11.76
CA ARG A 72 2.03 15.89 -11.12
C ARG A 72 2.16 16.23 -9.63
N PRO A 73 2.17 17.52 -9.22
CA PRO A 73 2.31 17.86 -7.81
C PRO A 73 1.14 17.34 -6.97
N LEU A 74 -0.10 17.42 -7.48
CA LEU A 74 -1.27 16.91 -6.76
C LEU A 74 -1.25 15.38 -6.65
N ALA A 75 -0.93 14.65 -7.71
CA ALA A 75 -0.82 13.19 -7.66
C ALA A 75 0.29 12.76 -6.68
N PHE A 76 1.43 13.45 -6.68
CA PHE A 76 2.55 13.14 -5.79
C PHE A 76 2.20 13.37 -4.31
N LEU A 77 1.63 14.53 -3.97
CA LEU A 77 1.23 14.82 -2.58
C LEU A 77 0.10 13.89 -2.13
N MET A 78 -0.83 13.57 -3.02
CA MET A 78 -1.89 12.60 -2.73
C MET A 78 -1.31 11.24 -2.32
N LEU A 79 -0.30 10.73 -3.02
CA LEU A 79 0.36 9.46 -2.67
C LEU A 79 1.00 9.51 -1.27
N ARG A 80 1.48 10.68 -0.82
CA ARG A 80 2.08 10.84 0.51
C ARG A 80 1.07 10.83 1.65
N THR A 81 -0.21 11.04 1.36
CA THR A 81 -1.30 10.90 2.36
C THR A 81 -1.63 9.44 2.65
N MET A 82 -1.32 8.53 1.72
CA MET A 82 -1.66 7.11 1.83
C MET A 82 -0.82 6.39 2.88
N GLN A 83 -1.43 5.43 3.56
CA GLN A 83 -0.73 4.56 4.51
C GLN A 83 0.04 3.47 3.77
N GLN A 84 1.11 2.97 4.38
CA GLN A 84 1.79 1.79 3.84
C GLN A 84 0.93 0.55 4.07
N ALA A 85 0.73 -0.25 3.03
CA ALA A 85 0.05 -1.52 3.17
C ALA A 85 0.87 -2.52 4.00
N ARG A 86 0.19 -3.35 4.80
CA ARG A 86 0.80 -4.34 5.69
C ARG A 86 0.00 -5.63 5.74
N TYR A 87 0.60 -6.69 6.24
CA TYR A 87 -0.15 -7.90 6.58
C TYR A 87 -0.75 -7.77 7.97
N ASP A 88 -1.99 -8.22 8.12
CA ASP A 88 -2.71 -8.24 9.41
C ASP A 88 -3.67 -9.43 9.46
N PRO A 89 -3.85 -10.11 10.60
CA PRO A 89 -4.90 -11.11 10.77
C PRO A 89 -6.32 -10.54 10.70
N ALA A 90 -6.51 -9.27 11.05
CA ALA A 90 -7.80 -8.60 10.95
C ALA A 90 -8.00 -8.03 9.54
N ASN A 91 -9.19 -8.25 8.98
CA ASN A 91 -9.57 -7.59 7.75
C ASN A 91 -9.97 -6.13 8.03
N LEU A 92 -9.06 -5.20 7.72
CA LEU A 92 -9.30 -3.75 7.82
C LEU A 92 -9.54 -3.10 6.45
N GLY A 93 -9.75 -3.91 5.41
CA GLY A 93 -9.91 -3.47 4.03
C GLY A 93 -8.63 -2.96 3.37
N HIS A 94 -8.75 -2.59 2.09
CA HIS A 94 -7.66 -2.07 1.29
C HIS A 94 -8.07 -0.77 0.58
N PHE A 95 -7.86 0.36 1.26
CA PHE A 95 -8.23 1.70 0.78
C PHE A 95 -7.70 1.99 -0.63
N GLY A 96 -6.41 1.75 -0.89
CA GLY A 96 -5.82 2.02 -2.21
C GLY A 96 -6.44 1.22 -3.39
N LEU A 97 -7.11 0.10 -3.11
CA LEU A 97 -7.78 -0.74 -4.10
C LEU A 97 -9.32 -0.59 -4.05
N ALA A 98 -9.84 0.19 -3.10
CA ALA A 98 -11.27 0.26 -2.79
C ALA A 98 -11.91 -1.13 -2.53
N ALA A 99 -11.15 -2.06 -1.95
CA ALA A 99 -11.62 -3.42 -1.69
C ALA A 99 -11.95 -3.62 -0.19
N PRO A 100 -13.13 -4.18 0.15
CA PRO A 100 -13.51 -4.44 1.54
C PRO A 100 -12.71 -5.58 2.18
N ALA A 101 -12.27 -6.56 1.38
CA ALA A 101 -11.39 -7.63 1.78
C ALA A 101 -10.34 -7.88 0.69
N TYR A 102 -9.08 -8.05 1.09
CA TYR A 102 -8.01 -8.34 0.14
C TYR A 102 -6.92 -9.19 0.80
N ALA A 103 -6.46 -10.23 0.11
CA ALA A 103 -5.40 -11.11 0.58
C ALA A 103 -4.48 -11.48 -0.57
N HIS A 104 -3.17 -11.53 -0.33
CA HIS A 104 -2.26 -12.06 -1.35
C HIS A 104 -2.35 -13.58 -1.40
N PHE A 105 -2.70 -14.12 -2.58
CA PHE A 105 -2.86 -15.56 -2.79
C PHE A 105 -2.03 -16.08 -3.97
N THR A 106 -1.81 -15.25 -4.99
CA THR A 106 -1.37 -15.73 -6.30
C THR A 106 0.14 -15.95 -6.48
N SER A 107 0.97 -15.76 -5.44
CA SER A 107 2.44 -15.87 -5.54
C SER A 107 3.10 -16.61 -4.37
N PRO A 108 2.65 -17.84 -4.00
CA PRO A 108 3.17 -18.58 -2.83
C PRO A 108 4.67 -18.92 -2.90
N ILE A 109 5.26 -18.97 -4.09
CA ILE A 109 6.69 -19.28 -4.27
C ILE A 109 7.59 -18.16 -3.73
N ARG A 110 7.15 -16.90 -3.79
CA ARG A 110 7.99 -15.72 -3.49
C ARG A 110 7.45 -14.84 -2.36
N ARG A 111 6.30 -15.17 -1.80
CA ARG A 111 5.67 -14.45 -0.69
C ARG A 111 5.13 -15.45 0.32
N TYR A 112 5.69 -15.43 1.52
CA TYR A 112 5.26 -16.31 2.60
C TYR A 112 3.79 -16.12 3.01
N PRO A 113 3.22 -14.89 3.03
CA PRO A 113 1.79 -14.70 3.32
C PRO A 113 0.86 -15.45 2.37
N ASP A 114 1.17 -15.52 1.07
CA ASP A 114 0.42 -16.34 0.11
C ASP A 114 0.44 -17.82 0.51
N LEU A 115 1.59 -18.35 0.97
CA LEU A 115 1.68 -19.73 1.46
C LEU A 115 0.80 -19.98 2.70
N VAL A 116 0.72 -19.02 3.62
CA VAL A 116 -0.16 -19.06 4.79
C VAL A 116 -1.63 -19.12 4.33
N VAL A 117 -2.02 -18.27 3.38
CA VAL A 117 -3.37 -18.26 2.77
C VAL A 117 -3.69 -19.60 2.08
N HIS A 118 -2.76 -20.18 1.32
CA HIS A 118 -2.94 -21.49 0.69
C HIS A 118 -3.18 -22.60 1.73
N ARG A 119 -2.46 -22.58 2.85
CA ARG A 119 -2.66 -23.53 3.96
C ARG A 119 -4.01 -23.34 4.63
N ALA A 120 -4.46 -22.10 4.84
CA ALA A 120 -5.77 -21.80 5.38
C ALA A 120 -6.90 -22.31 4.47
N LEU A 121 -6.77 -22.14 3.14
CA LEU A 121 -7.73 -22.68 2.17
C LEU A 121 -7.76 -24.21 2.16
N ARG A 122 -6.60 -24.87 2.34
CA ARG A 122 -6.55 -26.33 2.46
C ARG A 122 -7.28 -26.83 3.71
N GLU A 123 -7.14 -26.12 4.83
CA GLU A 123 -7.82 -26.44 6.09
C GLU A 123 -9.35 -26.30 5.98
N LEU A 124 -9.83 -25.34 5.19
CA LEU A 124 -11.26 -25.20 4.89
C LEU A 124 -11.84 -26.36 4.07
N ARG A 125 -11.00 -27.07 3.31
CA ARG A 125 -11.41 -28.20 2.48
C ARG A 125 -11.35 -29.55 3.20
N ALA A 126 -10.82 -29.60 4.42
CA ALA A 126 -10.72 -30.85 5.18
C ALA A 126 -12.12 -31.27 5.69
N ASP A 127 -12.41 -32.57 5.62
CA ASP A 127 -13.73 -33.14 5.98
C ASP A 127 -14.08 -32.99 7.47
N ALA A 128 -13.10 -32.72 8.33
CA ALA A 128 -13.29 -32.44 9.76
C ALA A 128 -12.51 -31.19 10.18
N PRO A 129 -13.17 -30.14 10.69
CA PRO A 129 -12.48 -28.95 11.19
C PRO A 129 -11.79 -29.26 12.52
N ASP A 130 -10.46 -29.18 12.55
CA ASP A 130 -9.69 -29.25 13.79
C ASP A 130 -9.72 -27.87 14.48
N THR A 131 -10.63 -27.74 15.46
CA THR A 131 -10.83 -26.49 16.20
C THR A 131 -9.60 -26.08 17.00
N GLU A 132 -8.89 -27.03 17.60
CA GLU A 132 -7.69 -26.73 18.41
C GLU A 132 -6.56 -26.21 17.54
N ARG A 133 -6.37 -26.82 16.37
CA ARG A 133 -5.41 -26.35 15.37
C ARG A 133 -5.75 -24.97 14.84
N ARG A 134 -7.03 -24.66 14.63
CA ARG A 134 -7.47 -23.33 14.17
C ARG A 134 -7.21 -22.25 15.20
N GLU A 135 -7.42 -22.51 16.49
CA GLU A 135 -7.12 -21.55 17.55
C GLU A 135 -5.60 -21.32 17.69
N ARG A 136 -4.81 -22.39 17.75
CA ARG A 136 -3.33 -22.27 17.75
C ARG A 136 -2.83 -21.47 16.55
N TRP A 137 -3.37 -21.76 15.37
CA TRP A 137 -3.04 -21.02 14.16
C TRP A 137 -3.40 -19.54 14.28
N ARG A 138 -4.55 -19.21 14.86
CA ARG A 138 -4.97 -17.82 15.11
C ARG A 138 -4.01 -17.09 16.04
N GLU A 139 -3.50 -17.74 17.06
CA GLU A 139 -2.52 -17.18 18.00
C GLU A 139 -1.17 -16.85 17.32
N ASP A 140 -0.76 -17.65 16.31
CA ASP A 140 0.49 -17.45 15.59
C ASP A 140 0.43 -16.29 14.55
N LEU A 141 -0.76 -15.98 14.03
CA LEU A 141 -0.94 -15.03 12.93
C LEU A 141 -0.42 -13.60 13.21
N PRO A 142 -0.64 -12.99 14.39
CA PRO A 142 -0.11 -11.65 14.69
C PRO A 142 1.42 -11.56 14.58
N GLU A 143 2.14 -12.59 15.04
CA GLU A 143 3.59 -12.65 14.92
C GLU A 143 4.01 -12.80 13.45
N LEU A 144 3.36 -13.71 12.71
CA LEU A 144 3.61 -13.92 11.29
C LEU A 144 3.36 -12.65 10.47
N ALA A 145 2.27 -11.94 10.75
CA ALA A 145 1.92 -10.67 10.12
C ALA A 145 3.02 -9.62 10.34
N ARG A 146 3.49 -9.47 11.59
CA ARG A 146 4.55 -8.53 11.94
C ARG A 146 5.87 -8.87 11.23
N ARG A 147 6.29 -10.13 11.30
CA ARG A 147 7.56 -10.58 10.70
C ARG A 147 7.55 -10.46 9.18
N THR A 148 6.48 -10.91 8.52
CA THR A 148 6.38 -10.85 7.06
C THR A 148 6.32 -9.41 6.55
N SER A 149 5.59 -8.53 7.23
CA SER A 149 5.56 -7.09 6.91
C SER A 149 6.93 -6.43 7.12
N ALA A 150 7.66 -6.79 8.18
CA ALA A 150 9.00 -6.25 8.43
C ALA A 150 10.02 -6.72 7.38
N LEU A 151 9.96 -8.00 6.99
CA LEU A 151 10.82 -8.56 5.94
C LEU A 151 10.53 -7.94 4.57
N GLU A 152 9.27 -7.67 4.26
CA GLU A 152 8.89 -6.93 3.04
C GLU A 152 9.53 -5.54 3.02
N ARG A 153 9.41 -4.78 4.11
CA ARG A 153 10.05 -3.45 4.21
C ARG A 153 11.57 -3.51 4.07
N ARG A 154 12.20 -4.48 4.73
CA ARG A 154 13.66 -4.69 4.64
C ARG A 154 14.10 -5.01 3.21
N ALA A 155 13.33 -5.82 2.49
CA ALA A 155 13.61 -6.14 1.09
C ALA A 155 13.47 -4.92 0.19
N GLU A 156 12.39 -4.12 0.36
CA GLU A 156 12.18 -2.88 -0.37
C GLU A 156 13.31 -1.85 -0.09
N GLU A 157 13.77 -1.74 1.15
CA GLU A 157 14.85 -0.84 1.53
C GLU A 157 16.18 -1.26 0.87
N ALA A 158 16.53 -2.55 0.93
CA ALA A 158 17.72 -3.06 0.25
C ALA A 158 17.66 -2.86 -1.28
N GLU A 159 16.48 -3.04 -1.89
CA GLU A 159 16.30 -2.77 -3.31
C GLU A 159 16.51 -1.27 -3.63
N ARG A 160 15.94 -0.38 -2.80
CA ARG A 160 16.13 1.08 -2.94
C ARG A 160 17.60 1.46 -2.83
N GLU A 161 18.33 0.93 -1.86
CA GLU A 161 19.77 1.18 -1.71
C GLU A 161 20.56 0.77 -2.95
N ILE A 162 20.30 -0.43 -3.49
CA ILE A 162 20.95 -0.93 -4.70
C ILE A 162 20.63 -0.02 -5.90
N VAL A 163 19.37 0.41 -6.05
CA VAL A 163 18.96 1.33 -7.11
C VAL A 163 19.67 2.68 -6.98
N GLN A 164 19.75 3.24 -5.76
CA GLN A 164 20.48 4.50 -5.53
C GLN A 164 21.96 4.37 -5.87
N TRP A 165 22.61 3.29 -5.43
CA TRP A 165 24.01 3.04 -5.77
C TRP A 165 24.23 2.94 -7.29
N LYS A 166 23.34 2.23 -8.00
CA LYS A 166 23.39 2.13 -9.47
C LYS A 166 23.17 3.48 -10.15
N LYS A 167 22.26 4.31 -9.64
CA LYS A 167 22.03 5.69 -10.14
C LYS A 167 23.30 6.53 -10.00
N VAL A 168 23.93 6.54 -8.82
CA VAL A 168 25.19 7.27 -8.58
C VAL A 168 26.27 6.81 -9.56
N ARG A 169 26.49 5.49 -9.65
CA ARG A 169 27.48 4.93 -10.57
C ARG A 169 27.23 5.32 -12.03
N PHE A 170 25.97 5.35 -12.46
CA PHE A 170 25.60 5.78 -13.80
C PHE A 170 25.87 7.27 -14.03
N MET A 171 25.57 8.12 -13.05
CA MET A 171 25.74 9.58 -13.16
C MET A 171 27.20 10.05 -13.13
N VAL A 172 28.16 9.23 -12.65
CA VAL A 172 29.59 9.59 -12.64
C VAL A 172 30.10 9.97 -14.03
N GLN A 173 29.62 9.30 -15.08
CA GLN A 173 30.01 9.58 -16.47
C GLN A 173 29.28 10.77 -17.10
N LYS A 174 28.42 11.44 -16.33
CA LYS A 174 27.50 12.51 -16.76
C LYS A 174 27.77 13.83 -16.02
N VAL A 175 28.90 13.91 -15.32
CA VAL A 175 29.31 15.14 -14.63
C VAL A 175 29.64 16.20 -15.68
N GLY A 176 28.94 17.34 -15.60
CA GLY A 176 29.05 18.45 -16.55
C GLY A 176 27.93 18.50 -17.60
N ASP A 177 27.13 17.44 -17.73
CA ASP A 177 25.97 17.40 -18.61
C ASP A 177 24.76 18.11 -17.97
N GLU A 178 23.91 18.72 -18.80
CA GLU A 178 22.65 19.35 -18.37
C GLU A 178 21.46 18.42 -18.61
N PHE A 179 20.54 18.37 -17.64
CA PHE A 179 19.34 17.51 -17.70
C PHE A 179 18.09 18.26 -17.28
N ASN A 180 16.98 17.93 -17.94
CA ASN A 180 15.66 18.32 -17.47
C ASN A 180 15.26 17.43 -16.28
N GLY A 181 14.79 18.03 -15.18
CA GLY A 181 14.37 17.32 -13.98
C GLY A 181 13.10 17.92 -13.39
N ASN A 182 12.42 17.15 -12.54
CA ASN A 182 11.27 17.66 -11.78
C ASN A 182 11.64 17.74 -10.29
N VAL A 183 11.21 18.81 -9.63
CA VAL A 183 11.32 18.91 -8.16
C VAL A 183 10.30 17.95 -7.54
N ILE A 184 10.79 16.99 -6.75
CA ILE A 184 9.96 16.00 -6.05
C ILE A 184 9.94 16.18 -4.53
N GLY A 185 10.69 17.13 -4.00
CA GLY A 185 10.67 17.44 -2.57
C GLY A 185 11.46 18.68 -2.23
N VAL A 186 11.07 19.32 -1.12
CA VAL A 186 11.75 20.48 -0.56
C VAL A 186 11.96 20.20 0.92
N THR A 187 13.21 20.29 1.38
CA THR A 187 13.57 20.10 2.79
C THR A 187 14.19 21.40 3.29
N ALA A 188 13.50 22.10 4.19
CA ALA A 188 14.09 23.23 4.91
C ALA A 188 15.07 22.70 5.99
N PRO A 189 16.27 23.26 6.17
CA PRO A 189 16.87 24.42 5.48
C PRO A 189 17.83 24.06 4.32
N LEU A 190 17.84 22.81 3.83
CA LEU A 190 18.99 22.22 3.10
C LEU A 190 18.78 21.93 1.59
N GLY A 191 17.63 22.23 0.99
CA GLY A 191 17.47 22.27 -0.49
C GLY A 191 16.32 21.44 -1.07
N CYS A 192 16.30 21.32 -2.41
CA CYS A 192 15.29 20.57 -3.18
C CYS A 192 15.82 19.21 -3.64
N SER A 193 14.97 18.18 -3.66
CA SER A 193 15.24 16.88 -4.27
C SER A 193 14.62 16.77 -5.66
N TRP A 194 15.34 16.09 -6.57
CA TRP A 194 15.00 16.01 -7.99
C TRP A 194 14.83 14.54 -8.42
N SER A 195 13.91 14.31 -9.37
CA SER A 195 13.72 13.01 -10.03
C SER A 195 13.96 13.10 -11.53
#